data_AF-A0AAV7UNX5-F1
#
_entry.id   AF-A0AAV7UNX5-F1
#
_cell.length_a   1.000
_cell.length_b   1.000
_cell.length_c   1.000
_cell.angle_alpha   90.00
_cell.angle_beta   90.00
_cell.angle_gamma   90.00
#
_symmetry.space_group_name_H-M   'P 1'
#
loop_
_entity.id
_entity.type
_entity.pdbx_description
1 polymer ?
#
loop_
_entity_poly.entity_id
_entity_poly.type
_entity_poly.pdbx_seq_one_letter_code
_entity_poly.pdbx_strand_id
1 'polypeptide(L)'
;MVGTGRLRSGTGAGRSQDVAVQDNHKLYAVLAAVERIGYSLERAHTSLEAKIDKVTSDLVLLHADHHKLADKTAAIEARVDELMRAASHLKSEMEDVLAHVVELERQVEDAEGHSRRNNIQVVGLPEGTEGQDAVAYSETWLRGLVPAGTLTPFF
;
A
#
# COMPACT_ATOMS: atom_id res chain seq x y z
N MET A 1 96.90 -17.71 -66.73
CA MET A 1 96.25 -16.41 -66.46
C MET A 1 94.85 -16.49 -67.06
N VAL A 2 93.82 -16.14 -66.28
CA VAL A 2 92.38 -16.13 -66.68
C VAL A 2 91.78 -17.54 -66.85
N GLY A 3 90.62 -17.92 -66.32
CA GLY A 3 89.58 -17.26 -65.55
C GLY A 3 88.44 -18.28 -65.44
N THR A 4 87.99 -18.57 -64.23
CA THR A 4 86.99 -19.58 -63.86
C THR A 4 85.60 -19.28 -64.42
N GLY A 5 84.97 -20.26 -65.08
CA GLY A 5 83.54 -20.25 -65.42
C GLY A 5 82.89 -21.58 -65.06
N ARG A 6 82.47 -21.73 -63.80
CA ARG A 6 81.83 -22.96 -63.29
C ARG A 6 80.36 -22.98 -63.70
N LEU A 7 79.95 -24.10 -64.30
CA LEU A 7 78.58 -24.48 -64.67
C LEU A 7 77.57 -24.22 -63.54
N ARG A 8 76.40 -23.65 -63.91
CA ARG A 8 75.18 -23.72 -63.10
C ARG A 8 73.98 -23.96 -64.01
N SER A 9 73.85 -25.19 -64.49
CA SER A 9 72.60 -25.72 -65.02
C SER A 9 71.87 -26.47 -63.91
N GLY A 10 70.59 -26.18 -63.74
CA GLY A 10 69.67 -26.97 -62.93
C GLY A 10 69.25 -26.33 -61.60
N THR A 11 68.08 -25.67 -61.58
CA THR A 11 67.13 -25.60 -60.42
C THR A 11 65.88 -24.74 -60.75
N GLY A 12 65.23 -24.96 -61.89
CA GLY A 12 64.02 -24.20 -62.30
C GLY A 12 62.70 -24.97 -62.18
N ALA A 13 62.68 -26.26 -62.52
CA ALA A 13 61.45 -27.02 -62.69
C ALA A 13 60.80 -27.51 -61.37
N GLY A 14 61.59 -27.98 -60.38
CA GLY A 14 61.06 -28.45 -59.09
C GLY A 14 60.45 -27.34 -58.22
N ARG A 15 60.96 -26.11 -58.35
CA ARG A 15 60.53 -24.95 -57.56
C ARG A 15 59.12 -24.49 -57.93
N SER A 16 58.73 -24.59 -59.20
CA SER A 16 57.39 -24.23 -59.66
C SER A 16 56.33 -25.25 -59.27
N GLN A 17 56.71 -26.53 -59.18
CA GLN A 17 55.80 -27.62 -58.78
C GLN A 17 55.58 -27.65 -57.26
N ASP A 18 56.63 -27.42 -56.46
CA ASP A 18 56.51 -27.29 -55.00
C ASP A 18 55.64 -26.08 -54.59
N VAL A 19 55.78 -24.95 -55.27
CA VAL A 19 54.96 -23.75 -55.00
C VAL A 19 53.48 -24.01 -55.33
N ALA A 20 53.17 -24.65 -56.46
CA ALA A 20 51.79 -25.00 -56.82
C ALA A 20 51.17 -26.02 -55.83
N VAL A 21 51.93 -27.00 -55.37
CA VAL A 21 51.48 -27.97 -54.35
C VAL A 21 51.24 -27.27 -53.01
N GLN A 22 52.13 -26.34 -52.62
CA GLN A 22 52.00 -25.59 -51.37
C GLN A 22 50.81 -24.62 -51.39
N ASP A 23 50.53 -23.98 -52.52
CA ASP A 23 49.38 -23.09 -52.66
C ASP A 23 48.06 -23.87 -52.70
N ASN A 24 48.04 -25.06 -53.31
CA ASN A 24 46.90 -25.97 -53.21
C ASN A 24 46.64 -26.43 -51.76
N HIS A 25 47.68 -26.75 -50.98
CA HIS A 25 47.53 -27.12 -49.57
C HIS A 25 46.93 -25.98 -48.72
N LYS A 26 47.36 -24.73 -48.96
CA LYS A 26 46.75 -23.54 -48.33
C LYS A 26 45.29 -23.38 -48.72
N LEU A 27 44.95 -23.61 -49.99
CA LEU A 27 43.55 -23.57 -50.48
C LEU A 27 42.66 -24.58 -49.75
N TYR A 28 43.11 -25.83 -49.58
CA TYR A 28 42.37 -26.83 -48.81
C TYR A 28 42.23 -26.45 -47.32
N ALA A 29 43.27 -25.86 -46.72
CA ALA A 29 43.20 -25.40 -45.33
C ALA A 29 42.20 -24.24 -45.15
N VAL A 30 42.14 -23.31 -46.10
CA VAL A 30 41.16 -22.22 -46.11
C VAL A 30 39.75 -22.78 -46.28
N LEU A 31 39.54 -23.74 -47.20
CA LEU A 31 38.24 -24.38 -47.40
C LEU A 31 37.74 -25.04 -46.10
N ALA A 32 38.58 -25.82 -45.43
CA ALA A 32 38.24 -26.46 -44.16
C ALA A 32 38.00 -25.45 -43.01
N ALA A 33 38.60 -24.25 -43.06
CA ALA A 33 38.31 -23.18 -42.11
C ALA A 33 36.95 -22.55 -42.40
N VAL A 34 36.62 -22.30 -43.67
CA VAL A 34 35.32 -21.75 -44.10
C VAL A 34 34.18 -22.71 -43.72
N GLU A 35 34.35 -24.01 -43.95
CA GLU A 35 33.34 -25.01 -43.54
C GLU A 35 33.12 -24.99 -42.02
N ARG A 36 34.19 -24.96 -41.22
CA ARG A 36 34.10 -24.86 -39.76
C ARG A 36 33.40 -23.59 -39.30
N ILE A 37 33.67 -22.45 -39.95
CA ILE A 37 32.99 -21.18 -39.67
C ILE A 37 31.50 -21.30 -40.02
N GLY A 38 31.17 -21.89 -41.17
CA GLY A 38 29.79 -22.13 -41.58
C GLY A 38 29.02 -22.95 -40.55
N TYR A 39 29.57 -24.09 -40.12
CA TYR A 39 28.96 -24.90 -39.06
C TYR A 39 28.79 -24.15 -37.73
N SER A 40 29.80 -23.36 -37.33
CA SER A 40 29.72 -22.57 -36.10
C SER A 40 28.67 -21.47 -36.19
N LEU A 41 28.52 -20.84 -37.36
CA LEU A 41 27.54 -19.79 -37.61
C LEU A 41 26.12 -20.35 -37.55
N GLU A 42 25.86 -21.48 -38.22
CA GLU A 42 24.57 -22.15 -38.17
C GLU A 42 24.18 -22.54 -36.73
N ARG A 43 25.13 -23.12 -35.98
CA ARG A 43 24.88 -23.46 -34.57
C ARG A 43 24.56 -22.23 -33.72
N ALA A 44 25.25 -21.12 -33.95
CA ALA A 44 24.98 -19.87 -33.25
C ALA A 44 23.61 -19.31 -33.62
N HIS A 45 23.22 -19.38 -34.91
CA HIS A 45 21.92 -18.95 -35.41
C HIS A 45 20.79 -19.71 -34.73
N THR A 46 20.80 -21.04 -34.78
CA THR A 46 19.77 -21.88 -34.14
C THR A 46 19.68 -21.63 -32.63
N SER A 47 20.83 -21.40 -31.98
CA SER A 47 20.88 -21.08 -30.54
C SER A 47 20.26 -19.72 -30.22
N LEU A 48 20.49 -18.72 -31.08
CA LEU A 48 19.90 -17.39 -30.93
C LEU A 48 18.39 -17.41 -31.21
N GLU A 49 17.94 -18.12 -32.24
CA GLU A 49 16.51 -18.31 -32.53
C GLU A 49 15.79 -18.93 -31.32
N ALA A 50 16.31 -20.02 -30.77
CA ALA A 50 15.70 -20.65 -29.58
C ALA A 50 15.65 -19.70 -28.36
N LYS A 51 16.67 -18.85 -28.18
CA LYS A 51 16.66 -17.83 -27.11
C LYS A 51 15.65 -16.72 -27.37
N ILE A 52 15.50 -16.29 -28.62
CA ILE A 52 14.52 -15.28 -29.03
C ILE A 52 13.10 -15.83 -28.79
N ASP A 53 12.83 -17.07 -29.18
CA ASP A 53 11.54 -17.72 -28.93
C ASP A 53 11.23 -17.80 -27.44
N LYS A 54 12.22 -18.19 -26.63
CA LYS A 54 12.07 -18.23 -25.18
C LYS A 54 11.78 -16.84 -24.60
N VAL A 55 12.53 -15.81 -24.99
CA VAL A 55 12.31 -14.43 -24.52
C VAL A 55 10.94 -13.92 -24.94
N THR A 56 10.51 -14.21 -26.17
CA THR A 56 9.18 -13.85 -26.67
C THR A 56 8.08 -14.51 -25.81
N SER A 57 8.23 -15.80 -25.52
CA SER A 57 7.29 -16.53 -24.66
C SER A 57 7.25 -15.96 -23.24
N ASP A 58 8.42 -15.71 -22.63
CA ASP A 58 8.51 -15.14 -21.28
C ASP A 58 7.87 -13.73 -21.23
N LEU A 59 8.03 -12.92 -22.28
CA LEU A 59 7.44 -11.59 -22.39
C LEU A 59 5.91 -11.63 -22.49
N VAL A 60 5.35 -12.59 -23.24
CA VAL A 60 3.89 -12.78 -23.33
C VAL A 60 3.30 -13.13 -21.95
N LEU A 61 3.96 -14.02 -21.21
CA LEU A 61 3.54 -14.38 -19.84
C LEU A 61 3.62 -13.17 -18.90
N LEU A 62 4.74 -12.43 -18.95
CA LEU A 62 4.91 -11.23 -18.13
C LEU A 62 3.84 -10.18 -18.42
N HIS A 63 3.46 -9.99 -19.69
CA HIS A 63 2.38 -9.08 -20.07
C HIS A 63 1.03 -9.51 -19.47
N ALA A 64 0.72 -10.81 -19.52
CA ALA A 64 -0.51 -11.34 -18.93
C ALA A 64 -0.56 -11.14 -17.40
N ASP A 65 0.56 -11.40 -16.72
CA ASP A 65 0.68 -11.16 -15.27
C ASP A 65 0.58 -9.68 -14.93
N HIS A 66 1.21 -8.81 -15.72
CA HIS A 66 1.13 -7.36 -15.54
C HIS A 66 -0.31 -6.85 -15.68
N HIS A 67 -1.04 -7.33 -16.69
CA HIS A 67 -2.46 -6.97 -16.88
C HIS A 67 -3.30 -7.42 -15.68
N LYS A 68 -3.10 -8.66 -15.21
CA LYS A 68 -3.81 -9.19 -14.04
C LYS A 68 -3.52 -8.40 -12.77
N LEU A 69 -2.28 -7.93 -12.60
CA LEU A 69 -1.91 -7.06 -11.48
C LEU A 69 -2.56 -5.68 -11.62
N ALA A 70 -2.58 -5.10 -12.82
CA ALA A 70 -3.26 -3.83 -13.07
C ALA A 70 -4.76 -3.90 -12.71
N ASP A 71 -5.46 -4.96 -13.14
CA ASP A 71 -6.87 -5.18 -12.82
C ASP A 71 -7.10 -5.29 -11.29
N LYS A 72 -6.23 -6.03 -10.60
CA LYS A 72 -6.29 -6.15 -9.13
C LYS A 72 -6.04 -4.82 -8.44
N THR A 73 -5.08 -4.04 -8.92
CA THR A 73 -4.78 -2.71 -8.37
C THR A 73 -5.98 -1.79 -8.51
N ALA A 74 -6.59 -1.71 -9.70
CA ALA A 74 -7.79 -0.91 -9.93
C ALA A 74 -8.96 -1.32 -9.02
N ALA A 75 -9.15 -2.64 -8.82
CA ALA A 75 -10.19 -3.14 -7.91
C ALA A 75 -9.91 -2.80 -6.44
N ILE A 76 -8.65 -2.79 -6.01
CA ILE A 76 -8.25 -2.40 -4.65
C ILE A 76 -8.46 -0.90 -4.46
N GLU A 77 -8.05 -0.07 -5.42
CA GLU A 77 -8.23 1.39 -5.39
C GLU A 77 -9.72 1.75 -5.25
N ALA A 78 -10.59 1.14 -6.06
CA ALA A 78 -12.03 1.36 -5.96
C ALA A 78 -12.61 0.96 -4.58
N ARG A 79 -12.13 -0.14 -3.98
CA ARG A 79 -12.54 -0.55 -2.64
C ARG A 79 -12.04 0.41 -1.56
N VAL A 80 -10.83 0.93 -1.72
CA VAL A 80 -10.25 1.92 -0.80
C VAL A 80 -11.06 3.21 -0.83
N ASP A 81 -11.40 3.72 -2.02
CA ASP A 81 -12.24 4.90 -2.18
C ASP A 81 -13.61 4.72 -1.49
N GLU A 82 -14.22 3.55 -1.65
CA GLU A 82 -15.50 3.25 -1.02
C GLU A 82 -15.39 3.20 0.52
N LEU A 83 -14.34 2.55 1.05
CA LEU A 83 -14.08 2.53 2.49
C LEU A 83 -13.81 3.93 3.04
N MET A 84 -13.09 4.78 2.29
CA MET A 84 -12.85 6.16 2.69
C MET A 84 -14.16 6.95 2.77
N ARG A 85 -15.06 6.81 1.78
CA ARG A 85 -16.39 7.45 1.82
C ARG A 85 -17.21 6.98 3.01
N ALA A 86 -17.27 5.67 3.25
CA ALA A 86 -17.99 5.09 4.37
C ALA A 86 -17.44 5.58 5.72
N ALA A 87 -16.11 5.64 5.86
CA ALA A 87 -15.47 6.14 7.07
C ALA A 87 -15.77 7.63 7.31
N SER A 88 -15.73 8.45 6.26
CA SER A 88 -16.12 9.87 6.35
C SER A 88 -17.58 10.04 6.74
N HIS A 89 -18.48 9.25 6.16
CA HIS A 89 -19.90 9.29 6.50
C HIS A 89 -20.15 8.90 7.96
N LEU A 90 -19.59 7.77 8.40
CA LEU A 90 -19.74 7.29 9.77
C LEU A 90 -19.17 8.28 10.79
N LYS A 91 -18.06 8.93 10.45
CA LYS A 91 -17.49 9.99 11.29
C LYS A 91 -18.47 11.15 11.44
N SER A 92 -19.09 11.61 10.36
CA SER A 92 -20.11 12.67 10.41
C SER A 92 -21.30 12.28 11.27
N GLU A 93 -21.83 11.06 11.09
CA GLU A 93 -22.94 10.57 11.91
C GLU A 93 -22.58 10.51 13.40
N MET A 94 -21.36 10.09 13.71
CA MET A 94 -20.87 10.06 15.09
C MET A 94 -20.77 11.47 15.69
N GLU A 95 -20.30 12.46 14.92
CA GLU A 95 -20.27 13.86 15.35
C GLU A 95 -21.68 14.40 15.61
N ASP A 96 -22.65 14.09 14.73
CA ASP A 96 -24.05 14.49 14.90
C ASP A 96 -24.70 13.86 16.13
N VAL A 97 -24.49 12.55 16.33
CA VAL A 97 -25.00 11.83 17.51
C VAL A 97 -24.39 12.38 18.79
N LEU A 98 -23.08 12.65 18.81
CA LEU A 98 -22.42 13.24 19.98
C LEU A 98 -22.98 14.63 20.30
N ALA A 99 -23.19 15.47 19.28
CA ALA A 99 -23.82 16.77 19.46
C ALA A 99 -25.24 16.64 20.04
N HIS A 100 -26.01 15.66 19.57
CA HIS A 100 -27.36 15.41 20.08
C HIS A 100 -27.35 14.92 21.54
N VAL A 101 -26.42 14.04 21.91
CA VAL A 101 -26.26 13.58 23.30
C VAL A 101 -25.95 14.74 24.22
N VAL A 102 -25.00 15.61 23.86
CA VAL A 102 -24.66 16.80 24.66
C VAL A 102 -25.86 17.73 24.85
N GLU A 103 -26.65 17.94 23.80
CA GLU A 103 -27.85 18.77 23.92
C GLU A 103 -28.93 18.11 24.79
N LEU A 104 -29.11 16.79 24.70
CA LEU A 104 -30.04 16.06 25.57
C LEU A 104 -29.58 16.10 27.04
N GLU A 105 -28.30 15.94 27.31
CA GLU A 105 -27.74 16.07 28.66
C GLU A 105 -28.02 17.46 29.24
N ARG A 106 -27.81 18.51 28.44
CA ARG A 106 -28.13 19.89 28.83
C ARG A 106 -29.62 20.09 29.13
N GLN A 107 -30.50 19.53 28.29
CA GLN A 107 -31.95 19.61 28.50
C GLN A 107 -32.40 18.87 29.76
N VAL A 108 -31.79 17.71 30.06
CA VAL A 108 -32.06 16.95 31.27
C VAL A 108 -31.62 17.75 32.50
N GLU A 109 -30.41 18.33 32.49
CA GLU A 109 -29.92 19.17 33.59
C GLU A 109 -30.84 20.39 33.83
N ASP A 110 -31.24 21.08 32.76
CA ASP A 110 -32.17 22.21 32.84
C ASP A 110 -33.54 21.77 33.42
N ALA A 111 -34.06 20.62 33.00
CA ALA A 111 -35.34 20.09 33.47
C ALA A 111 -35.28 19.64 34.94
N GLU A 112 -34.22 18.96 35.35
CA GLU A 112 -33.99 18.58 36.74
C GLU A 112 -33.82 19.81 37.63
N GLY A 113 -33.04 20.79 37.16
CA GLY A 113 -32.87 22.07 37.83
C GLY A 113 -34.21 22.78 38.00
N HIS A 114 -35.01 22.88 36.94
CA HIS A 114 -36.33 23.49 37.00
C HIS A 114 -37.26 22.76 37.98
N SER A 115 -37.30 21.43 37.94
CA SER A 115 -38.13 20.63 38.84
C SER A 115 -37.73 20.75 40.31
N ARG A 116 -36.44 20.99 40.61
CA ARG A 116 -35.92 21.10 41.98
C ARG A 116 -35.91 22.53 42.54
N ARG A 117 -36.07 23.57 41.71
CA ARG A 117 -35.97 24.99 42.13
C ARG A 117 -36.85 25.37 43.32
N ASN A 118 -38.04 24.78 43.42
CA ASN A 118 -38.99 25.08 44.50
C ASN A 118 -38.99 24.02 45.61
N ASN A 119 -38.08 23.05 45.55
CA ASN A 119 -37.96 22.01 46.55
C ASN A 119 -36.88 22.39 47.57
N ILE A 120 -37.15 22.14 48.84
CA ILE A 120 -36.15 22.22 49.92
C ILE A 120 -35.77 20.81 50.35
N GLN A 121 -34.48 20.57 50.58
CA GLN A 121 -34.00 19.30 51.12
C GLN A 121 -33.80 19.44 52.63
N VAL A 122 -34.56 18.66 53.40
CA VAL A 122 -34.44 18.62 54.87
C VAL A 122 -33.71 17.35 55.25
N VAL A 123 -32.53 17.48 55.88
CA VAL A 123 -31.65 16.34 56.25
C VAL A 123 -31.52 16.27 57.77
N GLY A 124 -31.60 15.05 58.33
CA GLY A 124 -31.43 14.81 59.77
C GLY A 124 -32.71 14.93 60.60
N LEU A 125 -33.88 14.86 59.96
CA LEU A 125 -35.17 14.91 60.63
C LEU A 125 -35.53 13.50 61.18
N PRO A 126 -35.88 13.36 62.46
CA PRO A 126 -36.10 12.04 63.07
C PRO A 126 -37.37 11.37 62.54
N GLU A 127 -37.20 10.17 61.97
CA GLU A 127 -38.28 9.39 61.35
C GLU A 127 -39.35 8.96 62.37
N GLY A 128 -40.61 8.99 61.96
CA GLY A 128 -41.75 8.54 62.77
C GLY A 128 -42.23 9.53 63.84
N THR A 129 -41.64 10.73 63.91
CA THR A 129 -42.08 11.79 64.83
C THR A 129 -43.23 12.66 64.27
N GLU A 130 -43.59 12.43 63.01
CA GLU A 130 -44.56 13.20 62.22
C GLU A 130 -46.04 12.90 62.59
N GLY A 131 -46.31 11.73 63.18
CA GLY A 131 -47.68 11.30 63.50
C GLY A 131 -48.51 11.01 62.24
N GLN A 132 -49.80 11.38 62.23
CA GLN A 132 -50.70 11.17 61.08
C GLN A 132 -50.74 12.34 60.09
N ASP A 133 -50.18 13.51 60.44
CA ASP A 133 -50.22 14.72 59.60
C ASP A 133 -48.82 15.35 59.48
N ALA A 134 -48.14 14.99 58.40
CA ALA A 134 -46.79 15.47 58.09
C ALA A 134 -46.75 16.98 57.78
N VAL A 135 -47.85 17.58 57.30
CA VAL A 135 -47.90 19.01 56.96
C VAL A 135 -47.90 19.84 58.23
N ALA A 136 -48.78 19.51 59.19
CA ALA A 136 -48.87 20.21 60.46
C ALA A 136 -47.57 20.11 61.29
N TYR A 137 -46.92 18.94 61.25
CA TYR A 137 -45.59 18.75 61.84
C TYR A 137 -44.55 19.66 61.20
N SER A 138 -44.48 19.67 59.86
CA SER A 138 -43.51 20.47 59.10
C SER A 138 -43.69 21.97 59.34
N GLU A 139 -44.93 22.47 59.39
CA GLU A 139 -45.20 23.87 59.71
C GLU A 139 -44.74 24.25 61.12
N THR A 140 -44.98 23.38 62.11
CA THR A 140 -44.55 23.62 63.49
C THR A 140 -43.04 23.64 63.61
N TRP A 141 -42.37 22.69 62.95
CA TRP A 141 -40.90 22.62 62.90
C TRP A 141 -40.28 23.85 62.22
N LEU A 142 -40.81 24.27 61.06
CA LEU A 142 -40.33 25.45 60.35
C LEU A 142 -40.50 26.75 61.16
N ARG A 143 -41.62 26.91 61.87
CA ARG A 143 -41.86 28.07 62.75
C ARG A 143 -40.90 28.13 63.94
N GLY A 144 -40.42 26.98 64.41
CA GLY A 144 -39.38 26.92 65.44
C GLY A 144 -37.98 27.30 64.92
N LEU A 145 -37.74 27.09 63.62
CA LEU A 145 -36.44 27.33 62.99
C LEU A 145 -36.24 28.79 62.55
N VAL A 146 -37.29 29.45 62.04
CA VAL A 146 -37.24 30.83 61.54
C VAL A 146 -37.82 31.80 62.57
N PRO A 147 -37.01 32.66 63.21
CA PRO A 147 -37.51 33.66 64.15
C PRO A 147 -38.43 34.65 63.43
N ALA A 148 -39.61 34.92 64.02
CA ALA A 148 -40.70 35.69 63.42
C ALA A 148 -40.38 37.15 62.99
N GLY A 149 -39.15 37.64 63.16
CA GLY A 149 -38.74 39.03 62.91
C GLY A 149 -37.62 39.25 61.88
N THR A 150 -37.17 38.23 61.13
CA THR A 150 -36.01 38.33 60.19
C THR A 150 -36.34 38.10 58.72
N LEU A 151 -37.60 38.26 58.31
CA LEU A 151 -37.93 38.42 56.89
C LEU A 151 -38.00 39.91 56.57
N THR A 152 -36.84 40.51 56.25
CA THR A 152 -36.83 41.81 55.59
C THR A 152 -37.53 41.68 54.24
N PRO A 153 -38.34 42.67 53.82
CA PRO A 153 -38.96 42.65 52.50
C PRO A 153 -37.85 42.62 51.45
N PHE A 154 -37.79 41.53 50.66
CA PHE A 154 -36.91 41.44 49.51
C PHE A 154 -37.48 42.37 48.41
N PHE A 155 -36.71 43.40 48.05
CA PHE A 155 -36.89 44.21 46.84
C PHE A 155 -36.31 43.48 45.63
#